data_AF-A0A2S0MFV5-F1
#
_entry.id   AF-A0A2S0MFV5-F1
#
_cell.length_a   1.000
_cell.length_b   1.000
_cell.length_c   1.000
_cell.angle_alpha   90.00
_cell.angle_beta   90.00
_cell.angle_gamma   90.00
#
_symmetry.space_group_name_H-M   'P 1'
#
loop_
_entity.id
_entity.type
_entity.pdbx_description
1 polymer ?
#
loop_
_entity_poly.entity_id
_entity_poly.type
_entity_poly.pdbx_seq_one_letter_code
_entity_poly.pdbx_strand_id
1 'polypeptide(L)'
;MSAKTFSRAASGVARANLKQLGRMRAPLALQLPPPPPRNHVAQALAARSASSAAGRHIRSQGAQRRADRVALQKAMRQNWGD
;
A
#
# COMPACT_ATOMS: atom_id res chain seq x y z
N MET A 1 -41.28 -14.34 47.00
CA MET A 1 -40.74 -13.94 45.68
C MET A 1 -40.92 -12.43 45.54
N SER A 2 -39.81 -11.67 45.54
CA SER A 2 -39.84 -10.20 45.44
C SER A 2 -39.47 -9.77 44.02
N ALA A 3 -40.31 -8.94 43.39
CA ALA A 3 -40.14 -8.49 42.02
C ALA A 3 -38.95 -7.52 41.93
N LYS A 4 -37.96 -7.87 41.10
CA LYS A 4 -36.79 -7.03 40.83
C LYS A 4 -37.23 -5.83 40.01
N THR A 5 -37.30 -4.66 40.64
CA THR A 5 -37.53 -3.38 39.96
C THR A 5 -36.29 -3.08 39.11
N PHE A 6 -36.41 -3.19 37.78
CA PHE A 6 -35.33 -2.77 36.89
C PHE A 6 -35.21 -1.25 36.95
N SER A 7 -34.11 -0.76 37.51
CA SER A 7 -33.84 0.67 37.62
C SER A 7 -33.80 1.31 36.24
N ARG A 8 -34.29 2.55 36.17
CA ARG A 8 -34.43 3.47 35.03
C ARG A 8 -33.10 3.85 34.34
N ALA A 9 -32.13 2.95 34.25
CA ALA A 9 -30.85 3.15 33.56
C ALA A 9 -31.01 3.15 32.03
N ALA A 10 -32.18 2.74 31.51
CA ALA A 10 -32.46 2.70 30.07
C ALA A 10 -32.85 4.06 29.46
N SER A 11 -33.15 5.10 30.24
CA SER A 11 -33.74 6.34 29.70
C SER A 11 -32.91 7.62 29.90
N GLY A 12 -31.61 7.53 30.18
CA GLY A 12 -30.85 8.75 30.52
C GLY A 12 -29.35 8.79 30.24
N VAL A 13 -28.73 7.75 29.67
CA VAL A 13 -27.26 7.65 29.67
C VAL A 13 -26.67 7.15 28.34
N ALA A 14 -27.26 7.57 27.21
CA ALA A 14 -26.59 7.37 25.91
C ALA A 14 -25.29 8.21 25.79
N ARG A 15 -25.15 9.28 26.61
CA ARG A 15 -23.98 10.18 26.57
C ARG A 15 -22.86 9.83 27.55
N ALA A 16 -23.12 9.26 28.72
CA ALA A 16 -22.03 8.99 29.66
C ALA A 16 -21.19 7.76 29.28
N ASN A 17 -21.68 6.92 28.37
CA ASN A 17 -20.99 5.72 27.92
C ASN A 17 -20.24 5.89 26.58
N LEU A 18 -20.15 7.10 26.02
CA LEU A 18 -19.37 7.35 24.78
C LEU A 18 -17.89 6.98 24.94
N LYS A 19 -17.29 7.30 26.08
CA LYS A 19 -15.90 6.93 26.39
C LYS A 19 -15.72 5.43 26.60
N GLN A 20 -16.74 4.74 27.12
CA GLN A 20 -16.72 3.29 27.32
C GLN A 20 -16.92 2.54 25.98
N LEU A 21 -17.83 3.00 25.12
CA LEU A 21 -17.98 2.51 23.75
C LEU A 21 -16.71 2.75 22.91
N GLY A 22 -16.04 3.89 23.08
CA GLY A 22 -14.77 4.21 22.41
C GLY A 22 -13.63 3.26 22.80
N ARG A 23 -13.65 2.73 24.03
CA ARG A 23 -12.69 1.69 24.50
C ARG A 23 -13.05 0.29 24.01
N MET A 24 -14.33 0.02 23.77
CA MET A 24 -14.81 -1.26 23.24
C MET A 24 -14.63 -1.39 21.73
N ARG A 25 -14.46 -0.28 21.01
CA ARG A 25 -14.08 -0.29 19.60
C ARG A 25 -12.61 -0.64 19.51
N ALA A 26 -12.30 -1.93 19.48
CA ALA A 26 -10.98 -2.43 19.16
C ALA A 26 -10.49 -1.67 17.91
N PRO A 27 -9.29 -1.06 17.93
CA PRO A 27 -8.76 -0.48 16.73
C PRO A 27 -8.60 -1.64 15.74
N LEU A 28 -9.47 -1.67 14.73
CA LEU A 28 -9.22 -2.41 13.51
C LEU A 28 -7.92 -1.80 12.96
N ALA A 29 -6.79 -2.35 13.40
CA ALA A 29 -5.50 -2.00 12.89
C ALA A 29 -5.53 -2.44 11.43
N LEU A 30 -5.87 -1.49 10.56
CA LEU A 30 -5.70 -1.64 9.13
C LEU A 30 -4.24 -2.04 8.92
N GLN A 31 -4.03 -3.27 8.46
CA GLN A 31 -2.73 -3.72 8.01
C GLN A 31 -2.42 -2.96 6.72
N LEU A 32 -1.99 -1.71 6.87
CA LEU A 32 -1.43 -0.95 5.78
C LEU A 32 -0.01 -1.48 5.52
N PRO A 33 0.37 -1.66 4.24
CA PRO A 33 1.75 -1.96 3.91
C PRO A 33 2.66 -0.86 4.47
N PRO A 34 3.85 -1.23 4.97
CA PRO A 34 4.74 -0.29 5.64
C PRO A 34 5.06 0.89 4.71
N PRO A 35 5.10 2.13 5.25
CA PRO A 35 5.41 3.30 4.45
C PRO A 35 6.80 3.15 3.82
N PRO A 36 7.00 3.64 2.58
CA PRO A 36 8.28 3.52 1.91
C PRO A 36 9.38 4.15 2.78
N PRO A 37 10.60 3.56 2.78
CA PRO A 37 11.69 4.02 3.62
C PRO A 37 11.97 5.50 3.34
N ARG A 38 12.04 6.31 4.40
CA ARG A 38 12.32 7.76 4.32
C ARG A 38 13.71 8.08 3.75
N ASN A 39 14.55 7.06 3.61
CA ASN A 39 15.88 7.15 3.04
C ASN A 39 15.83 6.86 1.54
N HIS A 40 16.12 7.88 0.72
CA HIS A 40 16.17 7.78 -0.74
C HIS A 40 17.13 6.70 -1.24
N VAL A 41 18.24 6.47 -0.53
CA VAL A 41 19.21 5.41 -0.88
C VAL A 41 18.59 4.03 -0.69
N ALA A 42 17.90 3.81 0.44
CA ALA A 42 17.20 2.56 0.71
C ALA A 42 16.04 2.34 -0.29
N GLN A 43 15.35 3.40 -0.68
CA GLN A 43 14.31 3.36 -1.71
C GLN A 43 14.89 2.98 -3.08
N ALA A 44 16.00 3.58 -3.48
CA ALA A 44 16.70 3.25 -4.73
C ALA A 44 17.23 1.81 -4.71
N LEU A 45 17.73 1.34 -3.56
CA LEU A 45 18.19 -0.04 -3.38
C LEU A 45 17.02 -1.04 -3.51
N ALA A 46 15.89 -0.77 -2.85
CA ALA A 46 14.69 -1.59 -2.94
C ALA A 46 14.10 -1.62 -4.37
N ALA A 47 14.09 -0.48 -5.06
CA ALA A 47 13.67 -0.41 -6.46
C ALA A 47 14.62 -1.19 -7.38
N ARG A 48 15.94 -1.13 -7.11
CA ARG A 48 16.96 -1.90 -7.84
C ARG A 48 16.90 -3.40 -7.54
N SER A 49 16.48 -3.83 -6.36
CA SER A 49 16.28 -5.24 -6.04
C SER A 49 14.97 -5.79 -6.61
N ALA A 50 13.93 -4.96 -6.68
CA ALA A 50 12.63 -5.34 -7.23
C ALA A 50 12.62 -5.37 -8.77
N SER A 51 13.31 -4.43 -9.41
CA SER A 51 13.67 -4.58 -10.81
C SER A 51 14.79 -5.63 -10.91
N SER A 52 14.76 -6.58 -11.84
CA SER A 52 15.88 -7.54 -12.07
C SER A 52 17.14 -6.84 -12.64
N ALA A 53 17.47 -5.67 -12.10
CA ALA A 53 18.55 -4.79 -12.49
C ALA A 53 19.83 -5.01 -11.67
N ALA A 54 19.81 -5.91 -10.69
CA ALA A 54 21.03 -6.40 -10.06
C ALA A 54 21.94 -7.03 -11.13
N GLY A 55 23.11 -6.43 -11.36
CA GLY A 55 24.05 -6.84 -12.43
C GLY A 55 23.79 -6.26 -13.82
N ARG A 56 22.74 -5.45 -14.02
CA ARG A 56 22.56 -4.74 -15.30
C ARG A 56 23.53 -3.56 -15.38
N HIS A 57 24.47 -3.62 -16.33
CA HIS A 57 25.25 -2.45 -16.71
C HIS A 57 24.30 -1.32 -17.11
N ILE A 58 24.38 -0.19 -16.38
CA ILE A 58 23.61 1.00 -16.69
C ILE A 58 24.11 1.50 -18.05
N ARG A 59 23.31 1.30 -19.08
CA ARG A 59 23.58 1.85 -20.40
C ARG A 59 23.54 3.37 -20.30
N SER A 60 24.47 4.05 -20.97
CA SER A 60 24.33 5.50 -21.16
C SER A 60 22.98 5.82 -21.79
N GLN A 61 22.44 7.03 -21.54
CA GLN A 61 21.13 7.43 -22.07
C GLN A 61 21.06 7.25 -23.60
N GLY A 62 22.15 7.54 -24.32
CA GLY A 62 22.24 7.31 -25.76
C GLY A 62 22.18 5.84 -26.15
N ALA A 63 22.85 4.95 -25.41
CA ALA A 63 22.77 3.51 -25.64
C ALA A 63 21.38 2.92 -25.33
N GLN A 64 20.71 3.43 -24.30
CA GLN A 64 19.31 3.06 -23.99
C GLN A 64 18.38 3.46 -25.14
N ARG A 65 18.45 4.73 -25.61
CA ARG A 65 17.63 5.21 -26.73
C ARG A 65 17.80 4.38 -28.01
N ARG A 66 19.03 3.97 -28.34
CA ARG A 66 19.28 3.11 -29.52
C ARG A 66 18.62 1.74 -29.36
N ALA A 67 18.71 1.14 -28.18
CA ALA A 67 18.08 -0.15 -27.90
C ALA A 67 16.55 -0.06 -27.99
N ASP A 68 15.95 0.99 -27.44
CA ASP A 68 14.49 1.20 -27.47
C ASP A 68 14.00 1.40 -28.91
N ARG A 69 14.74 2.16 -29.73
CA ARG A 69 14.43 2.34 -31.16
C ARG A 69 14.44 1.01 -31.92
N VAL A 70 15.46 0.18 -31.69
CA VAL A 70 15.56 -1.14 -32.35
C VAL A 70 14.44 -2.07 -31.89
N ALA A 71 14.14 -2.09 -30.59
CA ALA A 71 13.04 -2.88 -30.04
C ALA A 71 11.69 -2.46 -30.65
N LEU A 72 11.43 -1.15 -30.75
CA LEU A 72 10.23 -0.61 -31.40
C LEU A 72 10.14 -1.01 -32.87
N GLN A 73 11.23 -0.85 -33.63
CA GLN A 73 11.26 -1.24 -35.04
C GLN A 73 11.01 -2.74 -35.22
N LYS A 74 11.56 -3.58 -34.35
CA LYS A 74 11.34 -5.03 -34.37
C LYS A 74 9.89 -5.39 -34.03
N ALA A 75 9.26 -4.69 -33.09
CA ALA A 75 7.86 -4.89 -32.75
C ALA A 75 6.92 -4.48 -33.88
N MET A 76 7.16 -3.32 -34.50
CA MET A 76 6.39 -2.85 -35.67
C MET A 76 6.48 -3.82 -36.85
N ARG A 77 7.68 -4.37 -37.13
CA ARG A 77 7.86 -5.36 -38.20
C ARG A 77 7.15 -6.68 -37.93
N GLN A 78 7.12 -7.13 -36.67
CA GLN A 78 6.38 -8.34 -36.29
C GLN A 78 4.87 -8.11 -36.40
N ASN A 79 4.36 -6.99 -35.89
CA ASN A 79 2.93 -6.65 -35.92
C ASN A 79 2.38 -6.35 -37.34
N TRP A 80 3.25 -6.08 -38.31
CA TRP A 80 2.84 -5.87 -39.71
C TRP A 80 2.94 -7.15 -40.55
N GLY A 81 3.58 -8.19 -40.00
CA GLY A 81 3.78 -9.48 -40.68
C GLY A 81 2.71 -10.54 -40.37
N ASP A 82 1.83 -10.27 -39.40
CA ASP A 82 0.60 -11.01 -39.10
C ASP A 82 -0.60 -10.32 -39.77
#